data_AF-A0A926H2U0-F1
#
_entry.id   AF-A0A926H2U0-F1
#
_cell.length_a   1.000
_cell.length_b   1.000
_cell.length_c   1.000
_cell.angle_alpha   90.00
_cell.angle_beta   90.00
_cell.angle_gamma   90.00
#
_symmetry.space_group_name_H-M   'P 1'
#
loop_
_entity.id
_entity.type
_entity.pdbx_description
1 polymer ?
#
loop_
_entity_poly.entity_id
_entity_poly.type
_entity_poly.pdbx_seq_one_letter_code
_entity_poly.pdbx_strand_id
1 'polypeptide(L)'
;MASKFFEHFLYIAAAMNNLGKQGISLWDEVDQFYYDVLHTPDNNARLLKIRSMVGLIPLFAVEILDEELLSKLPDFKRRVEWILTNRPDLASLISRWNEPGKGETHLLSLLRGHRMKMLMKRMFDETEFLSDYGIRALSKHHQKTPYQFELNSEIFQVRYVAAESEMSMFGGNSNWRGPIWFPVNFLLIDSLLKFYQYYGDDFEIEYPTNSGQVMSIKEATIQVAERLISIFRRGADGRIPAYGNDQKMQHDPHFEGLYLFYEYFHGDVGAGLGANHQTGWTGLVADLIEYVHKYRTETVAMVAAEK
;
A
#
# COMPACT_ATOMS: atom_id res chain seq x y z
N MET A 1 18.72 20.10 0.23
CA MET A 1 17.40 19.62 -0.23
C MET A 1 16.81 18.57 0.72
N ALA A 2 17.57 17.52 1.10
CA ALA A 2 17.14 16.49 2.07
C ALA A 2 16.58 17.06 3.39
N SER A 3 17.27 18.03 4.01
CA SER A 3 16.82 18.66 5.26
C SER A 3 15.43 19.30 5.17
N LYS A 4 15.09 19.89 4.02
CA LYS A 4 13.78 20.50 3.79
C LYS A 4 12.68 19.44 3.74
N PHE A 5 12.92 18.35 3.02
CA PHE A 5 11.95 17.24 2.93
C PHE A 5 11.77 16.53 4.26
N PHE A 6 12.84 16.35 5.03
CA PHE A 6 12.76 15.82 6.39
C PHE A 6 11.93 16.72 7.31
N GLU A 7 12.15 18.04 7.29
CA GLU A 7 11.32 18.96 8.08
C GLU A 7 9.85 18.92 7.64
N HIS A 8 9.58 18.90 6.33
CA HIS A 8 8.23 18.78 5.81
C HIS A 8 7.56 17.48 6.25
N PHE A 9 8.29 16.35 6.21
CA PHE A 9 7.81 15.07 6.71
C PHE A 9 7.36 15.18 8.17
N LEU A 10 8.16 15.83 9.04
CA LEU A 10 7.81 16.02 10.45
C LEU A 10 6.59 16.92 10.64
N TYR A 11 6.45 17.98 9.84
CA TYR A 11 5.27 18.84 9.90
C TYR A 11 4.00 18.11 9.44
N ILE A 12 4.09 17.28 8.40
CA ILE A 12 2.98 16.44 7.94
C ILE A 12 2.62 15.41 9.03
N ALA A 13 3.63 14.73 9.61
CA ALA A 13 3.45 13.78 10.70
C ALA A 13 2.74 14.42 11.91
N ALA A 14 3.12 15.65 12.26
CA ALA A 14 2.50 16.41 13.33
C ALA A 14 1.05 16.75 13.00
N ALA A 15 0.79 17.22 11.78
CA ALA A 15 -0.54 17.59 11.32
C ALA A 15 -1.50 16.40 11.26
N MET A 16 -1.04 15.21 10.87
CA MET A 16 -1.88 14.01 10.81
C MET A 16 -2.37 13.54 12.19
N ASN A 17 -1.56 13.76 13.24
CA ASN A 17 -1.92 13.42 14.62
C ASN A 17 -2.68 14.54 15.35
N ASN A 18 -2.66 15.78 14.81
CA ASN A 18 -3.33 16.94 15.40
C ASN A 18 -3.64 17.99 14.33
N LEU A 19 -4.67 17.73 13.51
CA LEU A 19 -5.07 18.62 12.42
C LEU A 19 -5.44 20.01 12.97
N GLY A 20 -4.74 21.03 12.49
CA GLY A 20 -5.03 22.43 12.80
C GLY A 20 -4.91 22.82 14.28
N LYS A 21 -4.23 22.04 15.12
CA LYS A 21 -4.22 22.18 16.60
C LYS A 21 -5.60 22.00 17.25
N GLN A 22 -6.55 21.40 16.55
CA GLN A 22 -7.92 21.19 17.02
C GLN A 22 -8.12 19.80 17.67
N GLY A 23 -7.06 18.99 17.80
CA GLY A 23 -7.12 17.65 18.40
C GLY A 23 -7.75 16.59 17.51
N ILE A 24 -7.96 16.87 16.22
CA ILE A 24 -8.56 15.93 15.28
C ILE A 24 -7.46 15.04 14.68
N SER A 25 -7.59 13.73 14.87
CA SER A 25 -6.70 12.70 14.36
C SER A 25 -7.33 12.03 13.13
N LEU A 26 -6.54 11.78 12.08
CA LEU A 26 -6.96 10.95 10.95
C LEU A 26 -7.12 9.47 11.34
N TRP A 27 -6.50 9.07 12.45
CA TRP A 27 -6.60 7.71 12.99
C TRP A 27 -7.82 7.57 13.89
N ASP A 28 -8.68 6.60 13.56
CA ASP A 28 -9.81 6.18 14.39
C ASP A 28 -9.36 5.07 15.36
N GLU A 29 -9.46 5.32 16.67
CA GLU A 29 -9.04 4.36 17.70
C GLU A 29 -10.02 3.19 17.89
N VAL A 30 -11.25 3.27 17.37
CA VAL A 30 -12.21 2.15 17.46
C VAL A 30 -11.98 1.20 16.29
N ASP A 31 -11.93 1.75 15.08
CA ASP A 31 -11.74 0.97 13.86
C ASP A 31 -10.27 0.61 13.63
N GLN A 32 -9.33 1.29 14.30
CA GLN A 32 -7.89 1.12 14.12
C GLN A 32 -7.50 1.28 12.63
N PHE A 33 -7.94 2.37 12.01
CA PHE A 33 -7.70 2.70 10.61
C PHE A 33 -7.59 4.22 10.40
N TYR A 34 -6.96 4.62 9.29
CA TYR A 34 -6.91 6.02 8.87
C TYR A 34 -8.07 6.36 7.94
N TYR A 35 -8.71 7.49 8.18
CA TYR A 35 -9.82 8.01 7.38
C TYR A 35 -9.61 9.49 7.05
N ASP A 36 -10.18 9.92 5.92
CA ASP A 36 -10.27 11.33 5.59
C ASP A 36 -11.20 12.07 6.57
N VAL A 37 -10.94 13.36 6.78
CA VAL A 37 -11.76 14.24 7.63
C VAL A 37 -12.46 15.27 6.78
N LEU A 38 -13.79 15.32 6.87
CA LEU A 38 -14.60 16.39 6.31
C LEU A 38 -14.74 17.52 7.32
N HIS A 39 -14.32 18.72 6.93
CA HIS A 39 -14.60 19.96 7.66
C HIS A 39 -15.82 20.65 7.06
N THR A 40 -16.79 20.97 7.90
CA THR A 40 -18.03 21.66 7.50
C THR A 40 -18.03 23.12 7.94
N PRO A 41 -18.83 24.02 7.31
CA PRO A 41 -18.83 25.46 7.61
C PRO A 41 -19.18 25.82 9.07
N ASP A 42 -19.87 24.94 9.78
CA ASP A 42 -20.19 25.03 11.20
C ASP A 42 -19.01 24.63 12.12
N ASN A 43 -17.80 24.51 11.56
CA ASN A 43 -16.56 24.15 12.23
C ASN A 43 -16.60 22.75 12.88
N ASN A 44 -17.48 21.88 12.39
CA ASN A 44 -17.48 20.46 12.72
C ASN A 44 -16.48 19.70 11.84
N ALA A 45 -15.91 18.65 12.41
CA ALA A 45 -15.04 17.72 11.72
C ALA A 45 -15.57 16.31 11.88
N ARG A 46 -15.66 15.56 10.78
CA ARG A 46 -16.20 14.20 10.78
C ARG A 46 -15.30 13.28 9.98
N LEU A 47 -14.96 12.13 10.56
CA LEU A 47 -14.25 11.07 9.85
C LEU A 47 -15.18 10.46 8.80
N LEU A 48 -14.71 10.42 7.56
CA LEU A 48 -15.34 9.70 6.47
C LEU A 48 -14.90 8.24 6.58
N LYS A 49 -15.72 7.38 7.21
CA LYS A 49 -15.43 5.96 7.45
C LYS A 49 -15.45 5.09 6.18
N ILE A 50 -14.66 5.50 5.20
CA ILE A 50 -14.44 4.86 3.91
C ILE A 50 -13.08 4.16 3.99
N ARG A 51 -13.09 2.83 4.03
CA ARG A 51 -11.89 2.00 4.03
C ARG A 51 -11.33 1.91 2.62
N SER A 52 -10.63 2.95 2.20
CA SER A 52 -9.95 3.02 0.91
C SER A 52 -8.44 2.83 1.05
N MET A 53 -7.77 2.68 -0.09
CA MET A 53 -6.31 2.69 -0.20
C MET A 53 -5.69 3.95 0.43
N VAL A 54 -6.43 5.06 0.51
CA VAL A 54 -5.96 6.29 1.18
C VAL A 54 -5.64 6.03 2.65
N GLY A 55 -6.42 5.19 3.33
CA GLY A 55 -6.13 4.80 4.71
C GLY A 55 -4.90 3.90 4.87
N LEU A 56 -4.36 3.36 3.77
CA LEU A 56 -3.11 2.60 3.73
C LEU A 56 -1.90 3.46 3.35
N ILE A 57 -2.10 4.64 2.74
CA ILE A 57 -1.03 5.58 2.34
C ILE A 57 -0.03 5.90 3.46
N PRO A 58 -0.40 5.97 4.76
CA PRO A 58 0.58 6.19 5.81
C PRO A 58 1.72 5.15 5.85
N LEU A 59 1.53 3.94 5.28
CA LEU A 59 2.60 2.95 5.09
C LEU A 59 3.68 3.42 4.11
N PHE A 60 3.36 4.29 3.15
CA PHE A 60 4.30 4.80 2.14
C PHE A 60 5.34 5.74 2.70
N ALA A 61 5.03 6.38 3.82
CA ALA A 61 5.89 7.36 4.43
C ALA A 61 6.94 6.68 5.31
N VAL A 62 7.82 5.90 4.66
CA VAL A 62 8.90 5.13 5.27
C VAL A 62 10.20 5.29 4.48
N GLU A 63 11.29 5.57 5.18
CA GLU A 63 12.65 5.56 4.64
C GLU A 63 13.66 5.01 5.66
N ILE A 64 14.69 4.34 5.13
CA ILE A 64 15.80 3.79 5.91
C ILE A 64 17.02 4.68 5.73
N LEU A 65 17.57 5.14 6.85
CA LEU A 65 18.79 5.94 6.88
C LEU A 65 19.88 5.11 7.53
N ASP A 66 20.83 4.61 6.73
CA ASP A 66 22.02 3.94 7.23
C ASP A 66 23.17 4.94 7.48
N GLU A 67 24.15 4.51 8.27
CA GLU A 67 25.29 5.35 8.64
C GLU A 67 26.16 5.71 7.42
N GLU A 68 26.23 4.84 6.40
CA GLU A 68 26.98 5.13 5.17
C GLU A 68 26.35 6.32 4.42
N LEU A 69 25.03 6.34 4.25
CA LEU A 69 24.29 7.43 3.64
C LEU A 69 24.40 8.72 4.46
N LEU A 70 24.28 8.62 5.79
CA LEU A 70 24.41 9.78 6.67
C LEU A 70 25.84 10.37 6.65
N SER A 71 26.86 9.51 6.56
CA SER A 71 28.27 9.95 6.45
C SER A 71 28.54 10.76 5.17
N LYS A 72 27.85 10.43 4.08
CA LYS A 72 27.92 11.15 2.80
C LYS A 72 27.15 12.47 2.83
N LEU A 73 26.32 12.72 3.84
CA LEU A 73 25.44 13.90 3.95
C LEU A 73 25.62 14.62 5.30
N PRO A 74 26.81 15.19 5.59
CA PRO A 74 27.14 15.72 6.92
C PRO A 74 26.23 16.89 7.36
N ASP A 75 25.81 17.75 6.42
CA ASP A 75 24.90 18.86 6.73
C ASP A 75 23.48 18.37 7.04
N PHE A 76 23.05 17.28 6.39
CA PHE A 76 21.77 16.65 6.69
C PHE A 76 21.82 15.98 8.07
N LYS A 77 22.87 15.19 8.33
CA LYS A 77 23.10 14.54 9.64
C LYS A 77 23.05 15.57 10.78
N ARG A 78 23.80 16.67 10.66
CA ARG A 78 23.79 17.76 11.64
C ARG A 78 22.39 18.35 11.85
N ARG A 79 21.59 18.50 10.80
CA ARG A 79 20.24 19.04 10.90
C ARG A 79 19.28 18.07 11.59
N VAL A 80 19.39 16.78 11.31
CA VAL A 80 18.60 15.74 11.98
C VAL A 80 18.94 15.72 13.47
N GLU A 81 20.23 15.67 13.83
CA GLU A 81 20.70 15.74 15.22
C GLU A 81 20.22 17.00 15.94
N TRP A 82 20.27 18.15 15.26
CA TRP A 82 19.75 19.41 15.82
C TRP A 82 18.25 19.33 16.11
N ILE A 83 17.43 18.78 15.20
CA ILE A 83 15.98 18.64 15.39
C ILE A 83 15.69 17.69 16.55
N LEU A 84 16.36 16.54 16.61
CA LEU A 84 16.18 15.57 17.67
C LEU A 84 16.52 16.13 19.06
N THR A 85 17.51 17.02 19.11
CA THR A 85 17.95 17.67 20.36
C THR A 85 17.06 18.86 20.74
N ASN A 86 16.67 19.69 19.78
CA ASN A 86 16.06 21.02 20.04
C ASN A 86 14.55 21.06 19.82
N ARG A 87 13.96 20.03 19.17
CA ARG A 87 12.53 19.95 18.86
C ARG A 87 11.96 18.60 19.32
N PRO A 88 11.87 18.36 20.65
CA PRO A 88 11.37 17.11 21.20
C PRO A 88 9.93 16.79 20.75
N ASP A 89 9.13 17.83 20.46
CA ASP A 89 7.80 17.71 19.88
C ASP A 89 7.81 16.99 18.52
N LEU A 90 8.76 17.34 17.64
CA LEU A 90 8.92 16.67 16.34
C LEU A 90 9.73 15.38 16.44
N ALA A 91 10.73 15.33 17.31
CA ALA A 91 11.54 14.14 17.54
C ALA A 91 10.67 12.95 17.98
N SER A 92 9.65 13.21 18.80
CA SER A 92 8.69 12.21 19.25
C SER A 92 7.91 11.54 18.11
N LEU A 93 7.90 12.14 16.91
CA LEU A 93 7.26 11.64 15.69
C LEU A 93 8.18 10.75 14.84
N ILE A 94 9.50 10.77 15.06
CA ILE A 94 10.46 9.88 14.38
C ILE A 94 10.58 8.58 15.18
N SER A 95 10.34 7.45 14.52
CA SER A 95 10.44 6.14 15.17
C SER A 95 11.88 5.84 15.53
N ARG A 96 12.15 5.53 16.80
CA ARG A 96 13.34 4.77 17.24
C ARG A 96 14.68 5.29 16.69
N TRP A 97 14.87 6.61 16.60
CA TRP A 97 16.13 7.18 16.11
C TRP A 97 17.35 6.69 16.92
N ASN A 98 17.20 6.54 18.24
CA ASN A 98 18.28 6.09 19.11
C ASN A 98 18.36 4.56 19.27
N GLU A 99 17.48 3.79 18.61
CA GLU A 99 17.53 2.33 18.61
C GLU A 99 17.96 1.85 17.21
N PRO A 100 19.23 1.45 17.02
CA PRO A 100 19.67 0.91 15.76
C PRO A 100 18.84 -0.32 15.39
N GLY A 101 18.27 -0.33 14.18
CA GLY A 101 17.69 -1.52 13.57
C GLY A 101 18.77 -2.52 13.15
N LYS A 102 18.42 -3.47 12.27
CA LYS A 102 19.40 -4.42 11.73
C LYS A 102 20.51 -3.67 10.98
N GLY A 103 21.75 -3.76 11.46
CA GLY A 103 22.91 -3.11 10.84
C GLY A 103 23.02 -1.60 11.09
N GLU A 104 22.63 -1.11 12.27
CA GLU A 104 22.73 0.31 12.68
C GLU A 104 21.87 1.28 11.86
N THR A 105 20.79 0.78 11.24
CA THR A 105 19.87 1.61 10.46
C THR A 105 18.90 2.41 11.33
N HIS A 106 18.57 3.63 10.91
CA HIS A 106 17.51 4.47 11.50
C HIS A 106 16.25 4.45 10.65
N LEU A 107 15.07 4.37 11.29
CA LEU A 107 13.76 4.35 10.61
C LEU A 107 13.09 5.73 10.63
N LEU A 108 12.89 6.31 9.46
CA LEU A 108 12.01 7.46 9.29
C LEU A 108 10.63 6.96 8.84
N SER A 109 9.69 6.79 9.77
CA SER A 109 8.33 6.30 9.46
C SER A 109 7.25 7.05 10.22
N LEU A 110 6.11 7.32 9.54
CA LEU A 110 4.89 7.84 10.19
C LEU A 110 4.23 6.81 11.11
N LEU A 111 4.37 5.53 10.78
CA LEU A 111 3.73 4.43 11.49
C LEU A 111 4.70 3.70 12.41
N ARG A 112 4.16 3.17 13.50
CA ARG A 112 4.90 2.37 14.49
C ARG A 112 4.10 1.16 14.94
N GLY A 113 4.80 0.05 15.13
CA GLY A 113 4.35 -1.11 15.91
C GLY A 113 2.88 -1.46 15.69
N HIS A 114 2.06 -1.16 16.69
CA HIS A 114 0.62 -1.48 16.71
C HIS A 114 -0.15 -0.95 15.50
N ARG A 115 -0.02 0.34 15.14
CA ARG A 115 -0.76 0.91 13.99
C ARG A 115 -0.37 0.22 12.68
N MET A 116 0.92 -0.09 12.52
CA MET A 116 1.40 -0.85 11.35
C MET A 116 0.78 -2.25 11.30
N LYS A 117 0.78 -2.98 12.43
CA LYS A 117 0.12 -4.30 12.52
C LYS A 117 -1.37 -4.22 12.20
N MET A 118 -2.08 -3.20 12.68
CA MET A 118 -3.51 -3.04 12.41
C MET A 118 -3.81 -2.73 10.93
N LEU A 119 -2.98 -1.89 10.28
CA LEU A 119 -3.11 -1.64 8.86
C LEU A 119 -2.79 -2.87 8.02
N MET A 120 -1.70 -3.58 8.31
CA MET A 120 -1.35 -4.84 7.63
C MET A 120 -2.43 -5.90 7.82
N LYS A 121 -2.96 -6.06 9.05
CA LYS A 121 -4.08 -6.95 9.34
C LYS A 121 -5.29 -6.65 8.44
N ARG A 122 -5.64 -5.37 8.25
CA ARG A 122 -6.76 -5.03 7.37
C ARG A 122 -6.43 -5.20 5.89
N MET A 123 -5.23 -4.81 5.50
CA MET A 123 -4.74 -4.90 4.12
C MET A 123 -4.67 -6.36 3.63
N PHE A 124 -4.28 -7.29 4.50
CA PHE A 124 -4.13 -8.71 4.19
C PHE A 124 -5.39 -9.55 4.45
N ASP A 125 -6.52 -8.91 4.76
CA ASP A 125 -7.82 -9.59 4.87
C ASP A 125 -8.48 -9.73 3.49
N GLU A 126 -8.76 -10.97 3.10
CA GLU A 126 -9.35 -11.31 1.80
C GLU A 126 -10.80 -10.82 1.64
N THR A 127 -11.50 -10.62 2.77
CA THR A 127 -12.84 -10.04 2.81
C THR A 127 -12.82 -8.50 2.75
N GLU A 128 -11.63 -7.91 2.83
CA GLU A 128 -11.39 -6.47 2.71
C GLU A 128 -10.52 -6.16 1.47
N PHE A 129 -9.23 -5.96 1.66
CA PHE A 129 -8.34 -5.41 0.65
C PHE A 129 -7.61 -6.46 -0.18
N LEU A 130 -7.33 -7.65 0.37
CA LEU A 130 -6.50 -8.66 -0.29
C LEU A 130 -7.30 -9.41 -1.36
N SER A 131 -6.87 -9.30 -2.61
CA SER A 131 -7.41 -10.02 -3.75
C SER A 131 -6.41 -11.08 -4.22
N ASP A 132 -6.87 -12.04 -5.01
CA ASP A 132 -6.03 -13.00 -5.75
C ASP A 132 -5.08 -12.33 -6.75
N TYR A 133 -5.30 -11.04 -6.99
CA TYR A 133 -4.60 -10.25 -8.00
C TYR A 133 -3.87 -9.03 -7.42
N GLY A 134 -3.82 -8.86 -6.09
CA GLY A 134 -3.17 -7.72 -5.41
C GLY A 134 -4.04 -7.03 -4.36
N ILE A 135 -3.71 -5.79 -4.01
CA ILE A 135 -4.45 -5.00 -3.02
C ILE A 135 -5.48 -4.08 -3.72
N ARG A 136 -6.75 -4.21 -3.35
CA ARG A 136 -7.89 -3.45 -3.88
C ARG A 136 -7.82 -1.98 -3.47
N ALA A 137 -8.29 -1.06 -4.33
CA ALA A 137 -8.34 0.36 -4.01
C ALA A 137 -9.39 0.74 -2.93
N LEU A 138 -10.40 -0.10 -2.73
CA LEU A 138 -11.41 0.01 -1.67
C LEU A 138 -11.65 -1.36 -1.06
N SER A 139 -11.81 -1.40 0.27
CA SER A 139 -12.16 -2.62 0.99
C SER A 139 -13.47 -3.20 0.47
N LYS A 140 -13.45 -4.50 0.18
CA LYS A 140 -14.62 -5.29 -0.21
C LYS A 140 -15.69 -5.34 0.88
N HIS A 141 -15.38 -4.97 2.11
CA HIS A 141 -16.35 -4.71 3.18
C HIS A 141 -17.50 -3.80 2.72
N HIS A 142 -17.19 -2.77 1.93
CA HIS A 142 -18.18 -1.81 1.43
C HIS A 142 -19.12 -2.38 0.34
N GLN A 143 -18.98 -3.65 -0.03
CA GLN A 143 -19.98 -4.35 -0.83
C GLN A 143 -21.23 -4.67 0.00
N LYS A 144 -21.05 -5.09 1.25
CA LYS A 144 -22.14 -5.44 2.18
C LYS A 144 -22.54 -4.25 3.06
N THR A 145 -21.57 -3.42 3.42
CA THR A 145 -21.77 -2.28 4.33
C THR A 145 -21.22 -1.01 3.66
N PRO A 146 -21.94 -0.48 2.67
CA PRO A 146 -21.50 0.73 1.98
C PRO A 146 -21.47 1.92 2.95
N TYR A 147 -20.51 2.82 2.77
CA TYR A 147 -20.48 4.06 3.53
C TYR A 147 -21.60 4.98 3.03
N GLN A 148 -22.39 5.53 3.96
CA GLN A 148 -23.48 6.45 3.67
C GLN A 148 -23.21 7.81 4.32
N PHE A 149 -23.46 8.87 3.57
CA PHE A 149 -23.32 10.24 4.02
C PHE A 149 -24.61 11.01 3.71
N GLU A 150 -25.29 11.45 4.75
CA GLU A 150 -26.53 12.22 4.60
C GLU A 150 -26.23 13.72 4.54
N LEU A 151 -26.72 14.38 3.50
CA LEU A 151 -26.59 15.83 3.30
C LEU A 151 -27.90 16.36 2.70
N ASN A 152 -28.52 17.33 3.36
CA ASN A 152 -29.75 17.98 2.90
C ASN A 152 -30.90 17.01 2.56
N SER A 153 -31.05 15.93 3.34
CA SER A 153 -32.02 14.83 3.12
C SER A 153 -31.72 13.92 1.93
N GLU A 154 -30.56 14.08 1.29
CA GLU A 154 -30.04 13.14 0.30
C GLU A 154 -29.00 12.21 0.92
N ILE A 155 -29.01 10.94 0.53
CA ILE A 155 -28.03 9.95 0.98
C ILE A 155 -27.04 9.68 -0.15
N PHE A 156 -25.80 10.11 0.05
CA PHE A 156 -24.67 9.78 -0.80
C PHE A 156 -24.05 8.46 -0.35
N GLN A 157 -23.65 7.62 -1.30
CA GLN A 157 -23.14 6.28 -0.99
C GLN A 157 -21.81 5.97 -1.68
N VAL A 158 -20.91 5.34 -0.93
CA VAL A 158 -19.69 4.72 -1.46
C VAL A 158 -19.78 3.21 -1.23
N ARG A 159 -19.94 2.46 -2.33
CA ARG A 159 -19.94 1.00 -2.35
C ARG A 159 -18.68 0.46 -3.03
N TYR A 160 -18.33 -0.78 -2.72
CA TYR A 160 -17.33 -1.53 -3.47
C TYR A 160 -17.81 -1.85 -4.89
N VAL A 161 -17.04 -1.44 -5.88
CA VAL A 161 -17.26 -1.68 -7.31
C VAL A 161 -15.95 -2.18 -7.89
N ALA A 162 -15.91 -3.45 -8.29
CA ALA A 162 -14.66 -4.11 -8.66
C ALA A 162 -14.14 -3.74 -10.06
N ALA A 163 -14.98 -3.14 -10.92
CA ALA A 163 -14.70 -2.85 -12.33
C ALA A 163 -14.85 -1.35 -12.65
N GLU A 164 -15.41 -0.98 -13.80
CA GLU A 164 -15.75 0.41 -14.16
C GLU A 164 -16.70 1.08 -13.15
N SER A 165 -16.72 2.41 -13.15
CA SER A 165 -17.64 3.16 -12.28
C SER A 165 -19.08 2.95 -12.74
N GLU A 166 -19.97 2.67 -11.79
CA GLU A 166 -21.41 2.57 -12.05
C GLU A 166 -22.11 3.93 -12.10
N MET A 167 -21.38 5.00 -11.77
CA MET A 167 -21.87 6.37 -11.83
C MET A 167 -21.20 7.11 -12.98
N SER A 168 -21.97 7.96 -13.65
CA SER A 168 -21.50 8.83 -14.74
C SER A 168 -20.55 9.94 -14.27
N MET A 169 -20.50 10.20 -12.95
CA MET A 169 -19.58 11.16 -12.36
C MET A 169 -18.12 10.76 -12.64
N PHE A 170 -17.29 11.72 -13.04
CA PHE A 170 -15.87 11.52 -13.40
C PHE A 170 -15.62 10.64 -14.64
N GLY A 171 -16.55 10.60 -15.58
CA GLY A 171 -16.32 10.02 -16.92
C GLY A 171 -16.54 8.52 -17.04
N GLY A 172 -17.04 7.85 -15.98
CA GLY A 172 -17.54 6.45 -16.00
C GLY A 172 -16.48 5.35 -16.16
N ASN A 173 -15.38 5.63 -16.87
CA ASN A 173 -14.40 4.64 -17.31
C ASN A 173 -13.20 4.44 -16.37
N SER A 174 -13.10 5.18 -15.27
CA SER A 174 -12.00 5.01 -14.29
C SER A 174 -12.58 4.92 -12.89
N ASN A 175 -12.05 3.99 -12.08
CA ASN A 175 -12.64 3.66 -10.79
C ASN A 175 -11.57 3.32 -9.74
N TRP A 176 -11.66 3.99 -8.59
CA TRP A 176 -10.83 3.76 -7.40
C TRP A 176 -11.63 3.09 -6.26
N ARG A 177 -12.85 2.64 -6.52
CA ARG A 177 -13.77 2.05 -5.52
C ARG A 177 -13.72 0.53 -5.46
N GLY A 178 -12.60 -0.06 -5.86
CA GLY A 178 -12.41 -1.50 -5.79
C GLY A 178 -11.35 -2.11 -6.70
N PRO A 179 -11.07 -1.54 -7.89
CA PRO A 179 -10.04 -2.10 -8.77
C PRO A 179 -8.64 -2.09 -8.16
N ILE A 180 -7.75 -2.85 -8.77
CA ILE A 180 -6.34 -2.97 -8.41
C ILE A 180 -5.53 -2.07 -9.34
N TRP A 181 -4.69 -1.24 -8.72
CA TRP A 181 -3.86 -0.26 -9.40
C TRP A 181 -2.39 -0.55 -9.12
N PHE A 182 -1.61 -0.73 -10.18
CA PHE A 182 -0.18 -1.05 -10.09
C PHE A 182 0.64 0.00 -9.33
N PRO A 183 0.51 1.33 -9.55
CA PRO A 183 1.38 2.31 -8.89
C PRO A 183 1.29 2.22 -7.36
N VAL A 184 0.08 2.14 -6.81
CA VAL A 184 -0.13 2.09 -5.36
C VAL A 184 0.26 0.73 -4.76
N ASN A 185 0.04 -0.37 -5.50
CA ASN A 185 0.50 -1.68 -5.08
C ASN A 185 2.04 -1.78 -5.09
N PHE A 186 2.69 -1.17 -6.08
CA PHE A 186 4.14 -1.11 -6.15
C PHE A 186 4.71 -0.29 -4.98
N LEU A 187 4.14 0.88 -4.67
CA LEU A 187 4.53 1.66 -3.50
C LEU A 187 4.30 0.91 -2.19
N LEU A 188 3.21 0.12 -2.07
CA LEU A 188 2.99 -0.75 -0.93
C LEU A 188 4.12 -1.77 -0.80
N ILE A 189 4.47 -2.46 -1.89
CA ILE A 189 5.56 -3.43 -1.91
C ILE A 189 6.89 -2.78 -1.48
N ASP A 190 7.28 -1.66 -2.11
CA ASP A 190 8.50 -0.92 -1.74
C ASP A 190 8.53 -0.58 -0.23
N SER A 191 7.41 -0.09 0.29
CA SER A 191 7.29 0.30 1.69
C SER A 191 7.40 -0.88 2.65
N LEU A 192 6.74 -2.00 2.33
CA LEU A 192 6.82 -3.21 3.13
C LEU A 192 8.25 -3.77 3.16
N LEU A 193 8.99 -3.69 2.05
CA LEU A 193 10.40 -4.09 2.02
C LEU A 193 11.29 -3.19 2.87
N LYS A 194 11.04 -1.87 2.89
CA LYS A 194 11.73 -0.95 3.81
C LYS A 194 11.44 -1.28 5.27
N PHE A 195 10.17 -1.58 5.61
CA PHE A 195 9.85 -2.05 6.96
C PHE A 195 10.56 -3.36 7.30
N TYR A 196 10.62 -4.31 6.37
CA TYR A 196 11.39 -5.54 6.56
C TYR A 196 12.89 -5.27 6.75
N GLN A 197 13.48 -4.38 5.95
CA GLN A 197 14.91 -4.05 6.07
C GLN A 197 15.26 -3.55 7.48
N TYR A 198 14.37 -2.77 8.10
CA TYR A 198 14.55 -2.28 9.47
C TYR A 198 14.28 -3.36 10.53
N TYR A 199 13.13 -4.03 10.44
CA TYR A 199 12.64 -4.93 11.48
C TYR A 199 13.18 -6.36 11.41
N GLY A 200 13.62 -6.80 10.22
CA GLY A 200 14.04 -8.17 9.97
C GLY A 200 12.93 -9.20 10.14
N ASP A 201 13.35 -10.44 10.37
CA ASP A 201 12.46 -11.61 10.48
C ASP A 201 11.72 -11.66 11.84
N ASP A 202 12.17 -10.89 12.84
CA ASP A 202 11.55 -10.84 14.18
C ASP A 202 10.17 -10.16 14.20
N PHE A 203 9.86 -9.35 13.17
CA PHE A 203 8.56 -8.74 13.04
C PHE A 203 7.65 -9.59 12.16
N GLU A 204 6.90 -10.43 12.85
CA GLU A 204 5.94 -11.32 12.23
C GLU A 204 4.53 -10.71 12.13
N ILE A 205 3.83 -11.12 11.07
CA ILE A 205 2.45 -10.77 10.75
C ILE A 205 1.68 -11.99 10.30
N GLU A 206 0.36 -11.96 10.47
CA GLU A 206 -0.52 -12.99 9.93
C GLU A 206 -0.83 -12.68 8.46
N TYR A 207 -0.67 -13.66 7.58
CA TYR A 207 -0.95 -13.52 6.14
C TYR A 207 -1.43 -14.85 5.53
N PRO A 208 -2.60 -14.89 4.86
CA PRO A 208 -3.65 -13.88 4.91
C PRO A 208 -4.20 -13.68 6.33
N THR A 209 -4.83 -12.55 6.60
CA THR A 209 -5.45 -12.30 7.90
C THR A 209 -6.54 -13.34 8.21
N ASN A 210 -6.57 -13.82 9.45
CA ASN A 210 -7.44 -14.91 9.95
C ASN A 210 -7.12 -16.31 9.37
N SER A 211 -5.97 -16.51 8.71
CA SER A 211 -5.53 -17.83 8.23
C SER A 211 -4.81 -18.67 9.29
N GLY A 212 -4.33 -18.05 10.37
CA GLY A 212 -3.43 -18.66 11.35
C GLY A 212 -1.98 -18.81 10.84
N GLN A 213 -1.68 -18.44 9.59
CA GLN A 213 -0.33 -18.48 9.04
C GLN A 213 0.41 -17.19 9.40
N VAL A 214 1.53 -17.34 10.10
CA VAL A 214 2.40 -16.26 10.52
C VAL A 214 3.68 -16.31 9.69
N MET A 215 4.09 -15.15 9.17
CA MET A 215 5.29 -15.03 8.34
C MET A 215 5.92 -13.64 8.49
N SER A 216 7.13 -13.47 7.96
CA SER A 216 7.82 -12.19 7.91
C SER A 216 7.13 -11.20 6.97
N ILE A 217 7.38 -9.90 7.14
CA ILE A 217 6.92 -8.87 6.20
C ILE A 217 7.45 -9.17 4.78
N LYS A 218 8.68 -9.66 4.64
CA LYS A 218 9.27 -10.01 3.33
C LYS A 218 8.45 -11.08 2.62
N GLU A 219 8.13 -12.17 3.32
CA GLU A 219 7.36 -13.27 2.75
C GLU A 219 5.96 -12.82 2.33
N ALA A 220 5.25 -12.09 3.19
CA ALA A 220 3.94 -11.52 2.84
C ALA A 220 4.01 -10.59 1.62
N THR A 221 5.08 -9.78 1.52
CA THR A 221 5.30 -8.88 0.39
C THR A 221 5.52 -9.64 -0.91
N ILE A 222 6.29 -10.74 -0.88
CA ILE A 222 6.47 -11.62 -2.03
C ILE A 222 5.13 -12.23 -2.47
N GLN A 223 4.27 -12.63 -1.53
CA GLN A 223 2.94 -13.14 -1.87
C GLN A 223 2.06 -12.09 -2.59
N VAL A 224 2.12 -10.82 -2.17
CA VAL A 224 1.43 -9.73 -2.89
C VAL A 224 2.02 -9.50 -4.29
N ALA A 225 3.35 -9.52 -4.42
CA ALA A 225 4.01 -9.40 -5.72
C ALA A 225 3.61 -10.54 -6.68
N GLU A 226 3.57 -11.78 -6.19
CA GLU A 226 3.12 -12.94 -6.96
C GLU A 226 1.67 -12.82 -7.41
N ARG A 227 0.78 -12.31 -6.55
CA ARG A 227 -0.62 -12.03 -6.91
C ARG A 227 -0.72 -10.99 -8.03
N LEU A 228 0.11 -9.94 -8.03
CA LEU A 228 0.15 -8.97 -9.13
C LEU A 228 0.71 -9.55 -10.42
N ILE A 229 1.74 -10.40 -10.34
CA ILE A 229 2.30 -11.07 -11.51
C ILE A 229 1.32 -12.09 -12.08
N SER A 230 0.51 -12.74 -11.23
CA SER A 230 -0.48 -13.76 -11.64
C SER A 230 -1.51 -13.21 -12.63
N ILE A 231 -1.80 -11.90 -12.58
CA ILE A 231 -2.66 -11.19 -13.54
C ILE A 231 -2.25 -11.49 -15.00
N PHE A 232 -0.95 -11.61 -15.26
CA PHE A 232 -0.39 -11.83 -16.60
C PHE A 232 0.02 -13.29 -16.85
N ARG A 233 -0.16 -14.18 -15.87
CA ARG A 233 0.19 -15.61 -16.04
C ARG A 233 -1.02 -16.39 -16.47
N ARG A 234 -0.79 -17.41 -17.30
CA ARG A 234 -1.84 -18.37 -17.66
C ARG A 234 -2.15 -19.21 -16.42
N GLY A 235 -3.41 -19.16 -15.97
CA GLY A 235 -3.91 -19.93 -14.85
C GLY A 235 -4.12 -21.40 -15.17
N ALA A 236 -4.54 -22.16 -14.18
CA ALA A 236 -4.84 -23.59 -14.32
C ALA A 236 -6.02 -23.87 -15.26
N ASP A 237 -6.90 -22.88 -15.46
CA ASP A 237 -8.01 -22.91 -16.43
C ASP A 237 -7.55 -22.60 -17.87
N GLY A 238 -6.25 -22.39 -18.08
CA GLY A 238 -5.68 -22.05 -19.38
C GLY A 238 -5.92 -20.60 -19.79
N ARG A 239 -6.40 -19.72 -18.91
CA ARG A 239 -6.70 -18.31 -19.23
C ARG A 239 -5.71 -17.36 -18.55
N ILE A 240 -5.45 -16.22 -19.17
CA ILE A 240 -4.70 -15.12 -18.55
C ILE A 240 -5.72 -14.13 -17.96
N PRO A 241 -5.69 -13.83 -16.65
CA PRO A 241 -6.67 -12.95 -16.01
C PRO A 241 -6.81 -11.59 -16.69
N ALA A 242 -5.69 -10.95 -17.06
CA ALA A 242 -5.68 -9.63 -17.70
C ALA A 242 -6.55 -9.53 -18.95
N TYR A 243 -6.73 -10.62 -19.70
CA TYR A 243 -7.55 -10.61 -20.92
C TYR A 243 -9.04 -10.80 -20.64
N GLY A 244 -9.44 -11.12 -19.40
CA GLY A 244 -10.84 -11.28 -19.01
C GLY A 244 -11.59 -12.22 -19.98
N ASN A 245 -12.64 -11.70 -20.62
CA ASN A 245 -13.48 -12.42 -21.57
C ASN A 245 -13.07 -12.27 -23.05
N ASP A 246 -11.98 -11.57 -23.35
CA ASP A 246 -11.50 -11.39 -24.73
C ASP A 246 -10.98 -12.71 -25.31
N GLN A 247 -11.82 -13.40 -26.06
CA GLN A 247 -11.50 -14.72 -26.62
C GLN A 247 -10.34 -14.67 -27.61
N LYS A 248 -10.17 -13.53 -28.30
CA LYS A 248 -9.11 -13.36 -29.28
C LYS A 248 -7.76 -13.31 -28.57
N MET A 249 -7.64 -12.46 -27.54
CA MET A 249 -6.39 -12.38 -26.76
C MET A 249 -6.08 -13.67 -25.98
N GLN A 250 -7.10 -14.44 -25.58
CA GLN A 250 -6.90 -15.69 -24.83
C GLN A 250 -6.39 -16.86 -25.68
N HIS A 251 -6.85 -16.97 -26.92
CA HIS A 251 -6.78 -18.21 -27.70
C HIS A 251 -6.23 -18.07 -29.13
N ASP A 252 -6.16 -16.87 -29.71
CA ASP A 252 -5.64 -16.68 -31.06
C ASP A 252 -4.10 -16.84 -31.07
N PRO A 253 -3.53 -17.82 -31.81
CA PRO A 253 -2.09 -18.05 -31.86
C PRO A 253 -1.29 -16.84 -32.34
N HIS A 254 -1.90 -15.92 -33.10
CA HIS A 254 -1.23 -14.69 -33.54
C HIS A 254 -0.98 -13.68 -32.41
N PHE A 255 -1.63 -13.86 -31.26
CA PHE A 255 -1.48 -13.02 -30.07
C PHE A 255 -0.73 -13.72 -28.93
N GLU A 256 -0.24 -14.95 -29.15
CA GLU A 256 0.52 -15.67 -28.16
C GLU A 256 1.81 -14.92 -27.79
N GLY A 257 2.01 -14.65 -26.50
CA GLY A 257 3.14 -13.86 -25.98
C GLY A 257 3.02 -12.35 -26.17
N LEU A 258 1.97 -11.84 -26.81
CA LEU A 258 1.71 -10.40 -26.97
C LEU A 258 0.87 -9.87 -25.81
N TYR A 259 1.57 -9.40 -24.77
CA TYR A 259 0.95 -8.88 -23.56
C TYR A 259 0.38 -7.47 -23.73
N LEU A 260 -0.83 -7.29 -23.23
CA LEU A 260 -1.45 -5.97 -23.08
C LEU A 260 -1.30 -5.48 -21.64
N PHE A 261 -0.99 -4.19 -21.51
CA PHE A 261 -0.93 -3.48 -20.24
C PHE A 261 -2.14 -2.58 -20.12
N TYR A 262 -2.78 -2.59 -18.96
CA TYR A 262 -4.05 -1.91 -18.71
C TYR A 262 -3.88 -0.84 -17.64
N GLU A 263 -4.77 0.14 -17.63
CA GLU A 263 -4.82 1.23 -16.67
C GLU A 263 -4.96 0.70 -15.23
N TYR A 264 -5.89 -0.23 -15.04
CA TYR A 264 -6.16 -0.90 -13.78
C TYR A 264 -6.80 -2.27 -14.01
N PHE A 265 -7.00 -3.04 -12.95
CA PHE A 265 -7.48 -4.43 -13.03
C PHE A 265 -8.69 -4.67 -12.13
N HIS A 266 -9.59 -5.53 -12.58
CA HIS A 266 -10.79 -5.88 -11.82
C HIS A 266 -10.40 -6.48 -10.46
N GLY A 267 -10.94 -5.92 -9.38
CA GLY A 267 -10.52 -6.25 -8.01
C GLY A 267 -10.83 -7.67 -7.51
N ASP A 268 -11.46 -8.50 -8.33
CA ASP A 268 -11.95 -9.84 -7.96
C ASP A 268 -11.57 -10.92 -8.98
N VAL A 269 -11.35 -10.56 -10.26
CA VAL A 269 -11.03 -11.54 -11.32
C VAL A 269 -9.79 -11.15 -12.14
N GLY A 270 -9.14 -10.03 -11.84
CA GLY A 270 -7.89 -9.63 -12.49
C GLY A 270 -8.01 -9.18 -13.95
N ALA A 271 -9.23 -9.04 -14.49
CA ALA A 271 -9.45 -8.55 -15.85
C ALA A 271 -8.89 -7.14 -16.04
N GLY A 272 -8.16 -6.90 -17.14
CA GLY A 272 -7.64 -5.59 -17.48
C GLY A 272 -8.74 -4.63 -17.93
N LEU A 273 -8.72 -3.41 -17.41
CA LEU A 273 -9.76 -2.39 -17.59
C LEU A 273 -9.14 -1.01 -17.90
N GLY A 274 -9.98 -0.09 -18.36
CA GLY A 274 -9.55 1.26 -18.76
C GLY A 274 -8.71 1.25 -20.04
N ALA A 275 -7.82 2.23 -20.17
CA ALA A 275 -6.92 2.29 -21.32
C ALA A 275 -6.02 1.03 -21.40
N ASN A 276 -5.94 0.42 -22.58
CA ASN A 276 -4.94 -0.60 -22.88
C ASN A 276 -3.72 0.04 -23.59
N HIS A 277 -2.59 -0.69 -23.64
CA HIS A 277 -1.26 -0.15 -23.95
C HIS A 277 -0.71 0.82 -22.88
N GLN A 278 -1.20 0.69 -21.64
CA GLN A 278 -0.69 1.45 -20.50
C GLN A 278 0.60 0.84 -19.94
N THR A 279 1.63 0.75 -20.78
CA THR A 279 3.00 0.37 -20.39
C THR A 279 3.71 1.49 -19.61
N GLY A 280 2.97 2.48 -19.12
CA GLY A 280 3.40 3.43 -18.10
C GLY A 280 3.54 2.71 -16.76
N TRP A 281 2.66 2.99 -15.80
CA TRP A 281 2.80 2.42 -14.46
C TRP A 281 2.62 0.91 -14.39
N THR A 282 1.91 0.28 -15.34
CA THR A 282 1.73 -1.19 -15.32
C THR A 282 3.00 -1.92 -15.77
N GLY A 283 3.92 -1.21 -16.43
CA GLY A 283 5.27 -1.71 -16.73
C GLY A 283 6.08 -2.07 -15.49
N LEU A 284 5.72 -1.54 -14.31
CA LEU A 284 6.33 -1.87 -13.02
C LEU A 284 6.25 -3.38 -12.67
N VAL A 285 5.40 -4.15 -13.36
CA VAL A 285 5.40 -5.62 -13.23
C VAL A 285 6.76 -6.24 -13.56
N ALA A 286 7.56 -5.63 -14.44
CA ALA A 286 8.89 -6.12 -14.77
C ALA A 286 9.81 -6.15 -13.54
N ASP A 287 9.80 -5.07 -12.75
CA ASP A 287 10.55 -4.97 -11.50
C ASP A 287 10.08 -6.01 -10.48
N LEU A 288 8.76 -6.25 -10.40
CA LEU A 288 8.20 -7.28 -9.52
C LEU A 288 8.65 -8.68 -9.93
N ILE A 289 8.70 -8.98 -11.23
CA ILE A 289 9.18 -10.27 -11.75
C ILE A 289 10.65 -10.47 -11.39
N GLU A 290 11.49 -9.46 -11.62
CA GLU A 290 12.91 -9.51 -11.25
C GLU A 290 13.09 -9.73 -9.75
N TYR A 291 12.35 -8.97 -8.93
CA TYR A 291 12.40 -9.06 -7.47
C TYR A 291 12.04 -10.45 -6.96
N VAL A 292 10.91 -10.98 -7.41
CA VAL A 292 10.44 -12.33 -7.06
C VAL A 292 11.43 -13.41 -7.51
N HIS A 293 12.01 -13.26 -8.71
CA HIS A 293 13.00 -14.21 -9.23
C HIS A 293 14.27 -14.25 -8.38
N LYS A 294 14.82 -13.08 -8.01
CA LYS A 294 15.98 -12.98 -7.11
C LYS A 294 15.70 -13.64 -5.77
N TYR A 295 14.55 -13.31 -5.17
CA TYR A 295 14.15 -13.90 -3.88
C TYR A 295 14.13 -15.43 -3.93
N ARG A 296 13.45 -16.03 -4.91
CA ARG A 296 13.37 -17.49 -5.04
C ARG A 296 14.74 -18.14 -5.23
N THR A 297 15.61 -17.51 -6.01
CA THR A 297 16.95 -18.04 -6.29
C THR A 297 17.84 -18.00 -5.06
N GLU A 298 17.80 -16.90 -4.30
CA GLU A 298 18.50 -16.77 -3.01
C GLU A 298 18.01 -17.81 -1.99
N THR A 299 16.69 -18.00 -1.87
CA THR A 299 16.11 -19.01 -0.96
C THR A 299 16.57 -20.42 -1.32
N VAL A 300 16.56 -20.79 -2.61
CA VAL A 300 17.05 -22.11 -3.05
C VAL A 300 18.53 -22.29 -2.74
N ALA A 301 19.35 -21.26 -2.95
CA ALA A 301 20.77 -21.30 -2.65
C ALA A 301 21.04 -21.48 -1.14
N MET A 302 20.30 -20.80 -0.27
CA MET A 302 20.42 -20.96 1.19
C MET A 302 20.03 -22.38 1.64
N VAL A 303 18.89 -22.90 1.18
CA VAL A 303 18.44 -24.26 1.52
C VAL A 303 19.40 -25.34 1.01
N ALA A 304 20.07 -25.09 -0.11
CA ALA A 304 21.10 -25.99 -0.63
C ALA A 304 22.42 -25.93 0.16
N ALA A 305 22.75 -24.79 0.75
CA ALA A 305 23.96 -24.61 1.57
C ALA A 305 23.82 -25.19 2.99
N GLU A 306 22.60 -25.37 3.49
CA GLU A 306 22.29 -25.98 4.79
C GLU A 306 22.20 -27.52 4.76
N LYS A 307 22.36 -28.14 3.59
CA LYS A 307 22.35 -29.61 3.39
C LYS A 307 23.75 -30.14 3.09
#